data_AF-A0A3D1P9K4-F1
#
_entry.id   AF-A0A3D1P9K4-F1
#
_cell.length_a   1.000
_cell.length_b   1.000
_cell.length_c   1.000
_cell.angle_alpha   90.00
_cell.angle_beta   90.00
_cell.angle_gamma   90.00
#
_symmetry.space_group_name_H-M   'P 1'
#
loop_
_entity.id
_entity.type
_entity.pdbx_description
1 polymer ?
#
loop_
_entity_poly.entity_id
_entity_poly.type
_entity_poly.pdbx_seq_one_letter_code
_entity_poly.pdbx_strand_id
1 'polypeptide(L)' 'MKLTRTESRQKRHRRIRGKVFGDTERPRLAVFRSNQHIYAQVID' A
#
# COMPACT_ATOMS: atom_id res chain seq x y z
N MET A 1 21.36 -3.59 -10.91
CA MET A 1 21.21 -4.23 -9.58
C MET A 1 19.77 -4.69 -9.38
N LYS A 2 19.54 -5.82 -8.72
CA LYS A 2 18.20 -6.36 -8.45
C LYS A 2 17.58 -5.59 -7.29
N LEU A 3 16.36 -5.09 -7.46
CA LEU A 3 15.62 -4.39 -6.40
C LEU A 3 15.36 -5.36 -5.23
N THR A 4 15.48 -4.86 -4.01
CA THR A 4 15.05 -5.55 -2.80
C THR A 4 13.53 -5.77 -2.82
N ARG A 5 13.06 -6.68 -1.98
CA ARG A 5 11.63 -6.95 -1.81
C ARG A 5 10.85 -5.69 -1.39
N THR A 6 11.48 -4.86 -0.55
CA THR A 6 10.91 -3.60 -0.06
C THR A 6 10.76 -2.58 -1.17
N GLU A 7 11.81 -2.34 -1.95
CA GLU A 7 11.78 -1.37 -3.06
C GLU A 7 10.78 -1.81 -4.14
N SER A 8 10.74 -3.11 -4.47
CA SER A 8 9.78 -3.66 -5.42
C SER A 8 8.33 -3.44 -4.97
N ARG A 9 8.06 -3.60 -3.67
CA ARG A 9 6.74 -3.34 -3.07
C ARG A 9 6.39 -1.85 -3.10
N GLN A 10 7.31 -0.97 -2.75
CA GLN A 10 7.11 0.48 -2.79
C GLN A 10 6.80 0.97 -4.21
N LYS A 11 7.52 0.44 -5.23
CA LYS A 11 7.26 0.76 -6.64
C LYS A 11 5.84 0.38 -7.06
N ARG A 12 5.36 -0.81 -6.66
CA ARG A 12 3.96 -1.23 -6.92
C ARG A 12 2.95 -0.36 -6.18
N HIS A 13 3.19 -0.07 -4.90
CA HIS A 13 2.33 0.81 -4.12
C HIS A 13 2.19 2.19 -4.75
N ARG A 14 3.31 2.81 -5.18
CA ARG A 14 3.29 4.12 -5.87
C ARG A 14 2.45 4.06 -7.14
N ARG A 15 2.59 3.00 -7.95
CA ARG A 15 1.80 2.83 -9.18
C ARG A 15 0.30 2.70 -8.90
N ILE A 16 -0.08 1.87 -7.93
CA ILE A 16 -1.49 1.64 -7.58
C ILE A 16 -2.11 2.92 -7.02
N ARG A 17 -1.39 3.64 -6.15
CA ARG A 17 -1.86 4.92 -5.57
C ARG A 17 -2.05 6.05 -6.59
N GLY A 18 -1.44 5.94 -7.78
CA GLY A 18 -1.74 6.86 -8.89
C GLY A 18 -3.14 6.69 -9.48
N LYS A 19 -3.84 5.58 -9.18
CA LYS A 19 -5.21 5.30 -9.61
C LYS A 19 -6.19 5.11 -8.44
N VAL A 20 -5.68 4.67 -7.29
CA VAL A 20 -6.46 4.37 -6.09
C VAL A 20 -6.08 5.38 -5.01
N PHE A 21 -6.88 6.42 -4.87
CA PHE A 21 -6.84 7.39 -3.80
C PHE A 21 -8.06 7.22 -2.89
N GLY A 22 -7.97 7.70 -1.65
CA GLY A 22 -9.11 7.79 -0.75
C GLY A 22 -9.74 9.17 -0.91
N ASP A 23 -11.03 9.25 -0.59
CA ASP A 23 -11.70 10.50 -0.28
C ASP A 23 -12.51 10.30 1.01
N THR A 24 -13.11 11.37 1.53
CA THR A 24 -13.83 11.34 2.81
C THR A 24 -15.08 10.44 2.77
N GLU A 25 -15.72 10.27 1.61
CA GLU A 25 -16.89 9.40 1.44
C GLU A 25 -16.49 7.93 1.17
N ARG A 26 -15.30 7.71 0.60
CA ARG A 26 -14.74 6.44 0.16
C ARG A 26 -13.23 6.40 0.47
N PRO A 27 -12.86 6.22 1.74
CA PRO A 27 -11.46 6.17 2.13
C PRO A 27 -10.79 4.91 1.59
N ARG A 28 -9.49 4.99 1.33
CA ARG A 28 -8.70 3.85 0.86
C ARG A 28 -8.23 2.97 2.02
N LEU A 29 -8.33 1.66 1.86
CA LEU A 29 -7.77 0.69 2.80
C LEU A 29 -6.29 0.42 2.48
N ALA A 30 -5.39 0.72 3.40
CA ALA A 30 -3.97 0.38 3.32
C ALA A 30 -3.64 -0.84 4.18
N VAL A 31 -3.03 -1.86 3.56
CA VAL A 31 -2.66 -3.11 4.25
C VAL A 31 -1.13 -3.26 4.30
N PHE A 32 -0.62 -3.62 5.49
CA PHE A 32 0.75 -4.06 5.70
C PHE A 32 0.76 -5.51 6.17
N ARG A 33 1.54 -6.35 5.50
CA ARG A 33 1.71 -7.77 5.83
C ARG A 33 3.15 -8.05 6.24
N SER A 34 3.32 -8.61 7.42
CA SER A 34 4.57 -9.24 7.88
C SER A 34 4.44 -10.77 7.80
N ASN A 35 5.45 -11.49 8.30
CA ASN A 35 5.39 -12.94 8.36
C ASN A 35 4.46 -13.45 9.47
N GLN A 36 4.18 -12.62 10.48
CA GLN A 36 3.41 -13.00 11.68
C GLN A 36 2.03 -12.32 11.73
N HIS A 37 1.92 -11.10 11.21
CA HIS A 37 0.73 -10.28 11.39
C HIS A 37 0.34 -9.54 10.10
N ILE A 38 -0.93 -9.15 10.05
CA ILE A 38 -1.49 -8.28 9.02
C ILE A 38 -2.13 -7.10 9.72
N TYR A 39 -1.76 -5.90 9.28
CA TYR A 39 -2.29 -4.65 9.79
C TYR A 39 -3.03 -3.93 8.66
N ALA A 40 -4.15 -3.29 8.99
CA ALA A 40 -4.96 -2.53 8.06
C ALA A 40 -5.26 -1.15 8.63
N GLN A 41 -5.29 -0.14 7.75
CA GLN A 41 -5.59 1.25 8.08
C GLN A 41 -6.56 1.81 7.05
N VAL A 42 -7.58 2.53 7.51
CA VAL A 42 -8.48 3.32 6.66
C VAL A 42 -7.89 4.71 6.58
N ILE A 43 -7.67 5.22 5.37
CA ILE A 43 -7.05 6.53 5.13
C ILE A 43 -7.88 7.24 4.07
N ASP A 44 -8.36 8.43 4.36
CA ASP A 44 -8.90 9.39 3.39
C ASP A 44 -7.77 10.07 2.61
#